data_AF-A0A251W9P1-F1
#
_entry.id   AF-A0A251W9P1-F1
#
_cell.length_a   1.000
_cell.length_b   1.000
_cell.length_c   1.000
_cell.angle_alpha   90.00
_cell.angle_beta   90.00
_cell.angle_gamma   90.00
#
_symmetry.space_group_name_H-M   'P 1'
#
loop_
_entity.id
_entity.type
_entity.pdbx_description
1 polymer ?
#
loop_
_entity_poly.entity_id
_entity_poly.type
_entity_poly.pdbx_seq_one_letter_code
_entity_poly.pdbx_strand_id
1 'polypeptide(L)'
;MTTPFLTSSKLIPLAIALTIGLTGCPSTSPPASSSPVSSDPATSRTPSPQDHGMMGHSMDLGPADAEFDLRFIDAMTPHHQGALEMAQDVLEKSRRPELKKLAQAIMAAQNPEIQQMQKWRTAWYPKASKEPIAWHGAMKHSMPMSQEQIHGMKMTMDLGKADAQFDLRFLNAMIVHHEGAVTMAQEALQKSKRPEMQKLAKAIVSSQTNEIELMKTWRKRWYSQ
;
A
#
# COMPACT_ATOMS: atom_id res chain seq x y z
N MET A 1 -2.86 -30.63 -47.17
CA MET A 1 -3.15 -31.06 -45.78
C MET A 1 -3.74 -29.86 -45.06
N THR A 2 -5.04 -29.92 -44.79
CA THR A 2 -5.92 -28.80 -44.43
C THR A 2 -5.95 -28.57 -42.93
N THR A 3 -5.68 -27.33 -42.51
CA THR A 3 -5.86 -26.83 -41.14
C THR A 3 -7.32 -26.39 -40.93
N PRO A 4 -7.97 -26.71 -39.80
CA PRO A 4 -9.31 -26.18 -39.52
C PRO A 4 -9.22 -24.84 -38.78
N PHE A 5 -10.03 -23.90 -39.24
CA PHE A 5 -10.29 -22.60 -38.63
C PHE A 5 -11.14 -22.75 -37.35
N LEU A 6 -10.69 -22.14 -36.26
CA LEU A 6 -11.49 -21.95 -35.04
C LEU A 6 -12.26 -20.63 -35.14
N THR A 7 -13.59 -20.71 -35.09
CA THR A 7 -14.50 -19.56 -35.12
C THR A 7 -14.61 -18.93 -33.72
N SER A 8 -14.37 -17.63 -33.65
CA SER A 8 -14.48 -16.83 -32.41
C SER A 8 -15.93 -16.39 -32.21
N SER A 9 -16.60 -16.94 -31.19
CA SER A 9 -17.92 -16.46 -30.76
C SER A 9 -17.78 -15.21 -29.89
N LYS A 10 -18.29 -14.09 -30.39
CA LYS A 10 -18.37 -12.81 -29.65
C LYS A 10 -19.54 -12.86 -28.67
N LEU A 11 -19.26 -12.72 -27.38
CA LEU A 11 -20.27 -12.50 -26.34
C LEU A 11 -20.62 -11.01 -26.27
N ILE A 12 -21.92 -10.69 -26.35
CA ILE A 12 -22.49 -9.35 -26.21
C ILE A 12 -22.86 -9.17 -24.73
N PRO A 13 -22.36 -8.14 -24.01
CA PRO A 13 -22.85 -7.85 -22.67
C PRO A 13 -24.15 -7.04 -22.74
N LEU A 14 -25.21 -7.60 -22.14
CA LEU A 14 -26.49 -6.94 -21.89
C LEU A 14 -26.35 -6.03 -20.67
N ALA A 15 -26.42 -4.72 -20.88
CA ALA A 15 -26.44 -3.72 -19.82
C ALA A 15 -27.87 -3.55 -19.28
N ILE A 16 -28.08 -3.83 -17.99
CA ILE A 16 -29.32 -3.52 -17.28
C ILE A 16 -29.09 -2.20 -16.53
N ALA A 17 -29.72 -1.14 -17.03
CA ALA A 17 -29.81 0.14 -16.34
C ALA A 17 -31.00 0.11 -15.37
N LEU A 18 -30.74 0.30 -14.08
CA LEU A 18 -31.77 0.50 -13.07
C LEU A 18 -31.80 2.00 -12.69
N THR A 19 -32.86 2.68 -13.12
CA THR A 19 -33.17 4.06 -12.77
C THR A 19 -34.15 4.08 -11.59
N ILE A 20 -33.80 4.79 -10.52
CA ILE A 20 -34.74 5.18 -9.47
C ILE A 20 -34.57 6.70 -9.26
N GLY A 21 -35.56 7.48 -9.69
CA GLY A 21 -35.84 8.83 -9.19
C GLY A 21 -36.67 8.74 -7.89
N LEU A 22 -37.00 9.77 -7.13
CA LEU A 22 -36.87 11.23 -7.16
C LEU A 22 -37.30 11.73 -5.75
N THR A 23 -37.17 13.04 -5.49
CA THR A 23 -37.72 13.85 -4.36
C THR A 23 -36.87 13.86 -3.07
N GLY A 24 -36.38 14.98 -2.49
CA GLY A 24 -36.94 16.34 -2.24
C GLY A 24 -37.52 16.34 -0.81
N CYS A 25 -37.28 17.22 0.17
CA CYS A 25 -36.90 18.64 0.29
C CYS A 25 -36.47 18.95 1.77
N PRO A 26 -36.19 20.21 2.19
CA PRO A 26 -35.08 20.54 3.11
C PRO A 26 -35.44 21.04 4.52
N SER A 27 -34.37 21.39 5.27
CA SER A 27 -34.23 22.45 6.29
C SER A 27 -34.87 22.21 7.66
N THR A 28 -34.07 22.32 8.74
CA THR A 28 -34.19 23.41 9.75
C THR A 28 -32.96 23.38 10.69
N SER A 29 -32.33 24.54 10.93
CA SER A 29 -31.40 24.78 12.05
C SER A 29 -31.98 25.90 12.93
N PRO A 30 -31.70 25.88 14.25
CA PRO A 30 -31.49 27.14 14.97
C PRO A 30 -30.39 26.98 16.06
N PRO A 31 -30.08 28.01 16.86
CA PRO A 31 -29.24 29.14 16.50
C PRO A 31 -27.96 29.23 17.36
N ALA A 32 -27.05 30.11 16.94
CA ALA A 32 -25.87 30.53 17.69
C ALA A 32 -26.24 31.36 18.93
N SER A 33 -25.40 31.30 19.97
CA SER A 33 -25.37 32.24 21.09
C SER A 33 -23.92 32.59 21.40
N SER A 34 -23.65 33.89 21.54
CA SER A 34 -22.34 34.53 21.66
C SER A 34 -22.06 35.02 23.09
N SER A 35 -20.95 34.55 23.70
CA SER A 35 -19.87 35.22 24.49
C SER A 35 -20.21 36.19 25.66
N PRO A 36 -19.26 36.70 26.53
CA PRO A 36 -17.79 36.48 26.68
C PRO A 36 -17.23 36.43 28.16
N VAL A 37 -15.87 36.38 28.27
CA VAL A 37 -14.96 36.82 29.39
C VAL A 37 -14.80 35.91 30.62
N SER A 38 -13.64 35.65 31.24
CA SER A 38 -12.18 35.69 30.99
C SER A 38 -11.52 35.18 32.29
N SER A 39 -10.38 34.46 32.19
CA SER A 39 -9.14 34.63 32.99
C SER A 39 -8.34 33.32 33.17
N ASP A 40 -7.23 33.21 32.43
CA ASP A 40 -6.07 32.34 32.68
C ASP A 40 -5.26 32.77 33.94
N PRO A 41 -4.17 32.08 34.39
CA PRO A 41 -3.56 30.82 33.93
C PRO A 41 -3.19 29.82 35.05
N ALA A 42 -3.17 28.51 34.76
CA ALA A 42 -2.26 27.57 35.42
C ALA A 42 -2.10 26.26 34.62
N THR A 43 -0.99 26.21 33.87
CA THR A 43 -0.25 25.03 33.45
C THR A 43 -0.87 23.65 33.76
N SER A 44 -1.60 23.11 32.79
CA SER A 44 -1.83 21.67 32.69
C SER A 44 -1.96 21.33 31.21
N ARG A 45 -0.79 21.16 30.55
CA ARG A 45 -0.77 20.57 29.21
C ARG A 45 -1.20 19.12 29.35
N THR A 46 -2.46 18.86 29.06
CA THR A 46 -2.95 17.54 28.70
C THR A 46 -2.14 17.07 27.49
N PRO A 47 -1.48 15.89 27.52
CA PRO A 47 -0.87 15.35 26.33
C PRO A 47 -1.98 15.06 25.32
N SER A 48 -1.87 15.64 24.13
CA SER A 48 -2.70 15.25 22.98
C SER A 48 -2.44 13.79 22.63
N PRO A 49 -3.42 13.03 22.12
CA PRO A 49 -3.21 11.66 21.66
C PRO A 49 -2.50 11.71 20.29
N GLN A 50 -1.22 12.04 20.32
CA GLN A 50 -0.31 11.95 19.19
C GLN A 50 0.99 11.34 19.70
N ASP A 51 0.91 10.06 20.06
CA ASP A 51 2.12 9.25 20.13
C ASP A 51 1.78 7.79 19.83
N HIS A 52 1.43 7.52 18.57
CA HIS A 52 1.69 6.22 17.97
C HIS A 52 3.15 6.24 17.48
N GLY A 53 4.08 6.22 18.43
CA GLY A 53 5.48 5.98 18.16
C GLY A 53 5.69 4.56 17.63
N MET A 54 5.55 4.40 16.32
CA MET A 54 6.15 3.33 15.50
C MET A 54 6.15 3.81 14.04
N MET A 55 7.33 3.79 13.38
CA MET A 55 7.55 3.97 11.93
C MET A 55 7.42 5.39 11.34
N GLY A 56 8.31 6.29 11.75
CA GLY A 56 8.53 7.60 11.10
C GLY A 56 9.36 7.54 9.81
N HIS A 57 9.18 6.53 8.96
CA HIS A 57 9.69 6.58 7.59
C HIS A 57 8.59 7.11 6.70
N SER A 58 8.65 8.40 6.41
CA SER A 58 7.77 9.00 5.41
C SER A 58 7.90 8.20 4.10
N MET A 59 6.77 7.70 3.58
CA MET A 59 6.69 7.05 2.27
C MET A 59 6.77 8.07 1.12
N ASP A 60 7.14 9.32 1.41
CA ASP A 60 7.41 10.38 0.45
C ASP A 60 8.67 10.07 -0.36
N LEU A 61 8.48 9.87 -1.66
CA LEU A 61 9.55 9.57 -2.60
C LEU A 61 10.19 10.84 -3.18
N GLY A 62 9.87 12.02 -2.63
CA GLY A 62 10.45 13.29 -3.02
C GLY A 62 9.85 13.86 -4.31
N PRO A 63 10.52 14.82 -4.95
CA PRO A 63 9.97 15.55 -6.10
C PRO A 63 9.88 14.68 -7.37
N ALA A 64 9.08 15.12 -8.34
CA ALA A 64 8.96 14.54 -9.67
C ALA A 64 10.18 14.90 -10.57
N ASP A 65 11.37 14.50 -10.15
CA ASP A 65 12.63 14.71 -10.86
C ASP A 65 13.08 13.46 -11.65
N ALA A 66 14.29 13.50 -12.22
CA ALA A 66 14.83 12.40 -13.03
C ALA A 66 15.14 11.12 -12.22
N GLU A 67 15.26 11.23 -10.90
CA GLU A 67 15.57 10.13 -9.98
C GLU A 67 14.31 9.55 -9.32
N PHE A 68 13.14 10.16 -9.52
CA PHE A 68 11.89 9.71 -8.91
C PHE A 68 11.62 8.21 -9.14
N ASP A 69 11.70 7.73 -10.39
CA ASP A 69 11.45 6.31 -10.66
C ASP A 69 12.51 5.40 -10.03
N LEU A 70 13.76 5.87 -9.92
CA LEU A 70 14.82 5.14 -9.22
C LEU A 70 14.50 5.02 -7.73
N ARG A 71 14.10 6.12 -7.07
CA ARG A 71 13.68 6.11 -5.65
C ARG A 71 12.46 5.23 -5.42
N PHE A 72 11.47 5.25 -6.33
CA PHE A 72 10.34 4.33 -6.24
C PHE A 72 10.79 2.87 -6.31
N ILE A 73 11.64 2.52 -7.29
CA ILE A 73 12.14 1.15 -7.45
C ILE A 73 12.92 0.72 -6.20
N ASP A 74 13.76 1.61 -5.68
CA ASP A 74 14.63 1.38 -4.52
C ASP A 74 13.86 1.28 -3.20
N ALA A 75 12.69 1.90 -3.11
CA ALA A 75 11.77 1.76 -1.98
C ALA A 75 10.83 0.55 -2.13
N MET A 76 10.14 0.42 -3.26
CA MET A 76 9.12 -0.62 -3.47
C MET A 76 9.72 -2.03 -3.53
N THR A 77 10.97 -2.18 -3.95
CA THR A 77 11.63 -3.51 -3.98
C THR A 77 11.76 -4.14 -2.58
N PRO A 78 12.43 -3.51 -1.59
CA PRO A 78 12.48 -4.06 -0.24
C PRO A 78 11.09 -4.10 0.42
N HIS A 79 10.22 -3.13 0.14
CA HIS A 79 8.84 -3.16 0.63
C HIS A 79 8.09 -4.42 0.18
N HIS A 80 8.11 -4.76 -1.12
CA HIS A 80 7.53 -6.02 -1.60
C HIS A 80 8.20 -7.26 -1.00
N GLN A 81 9.52 -7.25 -0.78
CA GLN A 81 10.21 -8.37 -0.12
C GLN A 81 9.66 -8.62 1.30
N GLY A 82 9.31 -7.57 2.03
CA GLY A 82 8.69 -7.72 3.35
C GLY A 82 7.31 -8.38 3.30
N ALA A 83 6.48 -8.04 2.31
CA ALA A 83 5.21 -8.74 2.09
C ALA A 83 5.42 -10.23 1.75
N LEU A 84 6.44 -10.58 0.96
CA LEU A 84 6.75 -11.98 0.66
C LEU A 84 7.16 -12.76 1.92
N GLU A 85 7.94 -12.15 2.81
CA GLU A 85 8.34 -12.76 4.08
C GLU A 85 7.14 -13.02 4.99
N MET A 86 6.26 -12.04 5.16
CA MET A 86 5.04 -12.22 5.95
C MET A 86 4.05 -13.21 5.30
N ALA A 87 3.99 -13.26 3.97
CA ALA A 87 3.17 -14.24 3.26
C ALA A 87 3.70 -15.68 3.46
N GLN A 88 5.02 -15.87 3.46
CA GLN A 88 5.64 -17.17 3.77
C GLN A 88 5.28 -17.63 5.18
N ASP A 89 5.36 -16.72 6.15
CA ASP A 89 4.94 -16.96 7.53
C ASP A 89 3.49 -17.47 7.63
N VAL A 90 2.57 -16.91 6.83
CA VAL A 90 1.17 -17.37 6.76
C VAL A 90 1.04 -18.78 6.18
N LEU A 91 1.81 -19.12 5.15
CA LEU A 91 1.77 -20.47 4.56
C LEU A 91 2.18 -21.53 5.58
N GLU A 92 3.15 -21.21 6.43
CA GLU A 92 3.68 -22.10 7.46
C GLU A 92 2.78 -22.17 8.71
N LYS A 93 2.31 -21.01 9.20
CA LYS A 93 1.73 -20.90 10.55
C LYS A 93 0.20 -20.82 10.55
N SER A 94 -0.43 -20.27 9.51
CA SER A 94 -1.90 -20.12 9.49
C SER A 94 -2.59 -21.46 9.26
N ARG A 95 -3.77 -21.63 9.86
CA ARG A 95 -4.69 -22.75 9.59
C ARG A 95 -5.85 -22.36 8.66
N ARG A 96 -5.99 -21.06 8.33
CA ARG A 96 -7.11 -20.57 7.52
C ARG A 96 -6.80 -20.70 6.03
N PRO A 97 -7.59 -21.47 5.25
CA PRO A 97 -7.35 -21.60 3.81
C PRO A 97 -7.49 -20.26 3.09
N GLU A 98 -8.33 -19.34 3.58
CA GLU A 98 -8.48 -17.99 3.04
C GLU A 98 -7.17 -17.20 3.10
N LEU A 99 -6.47 -17.22 4.24
CA LEU A 99 -5.20 -16.54 4.40
C LEU A 99 -4.08 -17.19 3.58
N LYS A 100 -4.04 -18.52 3.51
CA LYS A 100 -3.06 -19.20 2.64
C LYS A 100 -3.25 -18.84 1.17
N LYS A 101 -4.50 -18.75 0.72
CA LYS A 101 -4.83 -18.33 -0.64
C LYS A 101 -4.42 -16.87 -0.90
N LEU A 102 -4.64 -15.97 0.06
CA LEU A 102 -4.16 -14.58 -0.03
C LEU A 102 -2.63 -14.54 -0.11
N ALA A 103 -1.93 -15.25 0.76
CA ALA A 103 -0.46 -15.30 0.76
C ALA A 103 0.10 -15.78 -0.60
N GLN A 104 -0.49 -16.83 -1.19
CA GLN A 104 -0.12 -17.29 -2.53
C GLN A 104 -0.37 -16.23 -3.61
N ALA A 105 -1.49 -15.50 -3.54
CA ALA A 105 -1.80 -14.43 -4.48
C ALA A 105 -0.81 -13.27 -4.38
N ILE A 106 -0.48 -12.83 -3.16
CA ILE A 106 0.56 -11.82 -2.88
C ILE A 106 1.89 -12.27 -3.51
N MET A 107 2.33 -13.50 -3.24
CA MET A 107 3.59 -14.01 -3.78
C MET A 107 3.58 -14.11 -5.31
N ALA A 108 2.46 -14.51 -5.91
CA ALA A 108 2.33 -14.63 -7.36
C ALA A 108 2.33 -13.27 -8.08
N ALA A 109 1.82 -12.22 -7.44
CA ALA A 109 1.83 -10.87 -7.97
C ALA A 109 3.18 -10.16 -7.75
N GLN A 110 3.68 -10.16 -6.51
CA GLN A 110 4.79 -9.30 -6.12
C GLN A 110 6.17 -9.85 -6.53
N ASN A 111 6.35 -11.17 -6.66
CA ASN A 111 7.62 -11.74 -7.17
C ASN A 111 7.95 -11.24 -8.59
N PRO A 112 7.04 -11.37 -9.60
CA PRO A 112 7.27 -10.79 -10.92
C PRO A 112 7.50 -9.28 -10.91
N GLU A 113 6.82 -8.54 -10.04
CA GLU A 113 6.97 -7.08 -9.92
C GLU A 113 8.37 -6.71 -9.41
N ILE A 114 8.90 -7.39 -8.39
CA ILE A 114 10.29 -7.22 -7.94
C ILE A 114 11.27 -7.46 -9.09
N GLN A 115 11.12 -8.57 -9.81
CA GLN A 115 12.01 -8.92 -10.92
C GLN A 115 11.95 -7.87 -12.03
N GLN A 116 10.75 -7.33 -12.30
CA GLN A 116 10.55 -6.31 -13.30
C GLN A 116 11.20 -4.98 -12.88
N MET A 117 11.02 -4.56 -11.63
CA MET A 117 11.65 -3.36 -11.08
C MET A 117 13.18 -3.48 -11.07
N GLN A 118 13.74 -4.62 -10.71
CA GLN A 118 15.20 -4.86 -10.75
C GLN A 118 15.77 -4.77 -12.17
N LYS A 119 15.04 -5.29 -13.17
CA LYS A 119 15.40 -5.14 -14.58
C LYS A 119 15.38 -3.67 -15.01
N TRP A 120 14.34 -2.93 -14.64
CA TRP A 120 14.22 -1.51 -14.92
C TRP A 120 15.32 -0.69 -14.25
N ARG A 121 15.63 -0.97 -12.97
CA ARG A 121 16.73 -0.32 -12.25
C ARG A 121 18.03 -0.41 -13.05
N THR A 122 18.37 -1.61 -13.49
CA THR A 122 19.60 -1.88 -14.23
C THR A 122 19.59 -1.24 -15.61
N ALA A 123 18.48 -1.37 -16.35
CA ALA A 123 18.36 -0.89 -17.72
C ALA A 123 18.28 0.64 -17.82
N TRP A 124 17.56 1.29 -16.90
CA TRP A 124 17.31 2.73 -16.93
C TRP A 124 18.37 3.53 -16.17
N TYR A 125 19.02 2.93 -15.18
CA TYR A 125 20.01 3.58 -14.31
C TYR A 125 21.35 2.82 -14.27
N PRO A 126 22.03 2.59 -15.41
CA PRO A 126 23.24 1.79 -15.47
C PRO A 126 24.45 2.41 -14.74
N LYS A 127 24.37 3.70 -14.39
CA LYS A 127 25.40 4.43 -13.63
C LYS A 127 25.06 4.62 -12.16
N ALA A 128 23.86 4.23 -11.73
CA ALA A 128 23.47 4.35 -10.33
C ALA A 128 24.29 3.37 -9.47
N SER A 129 24.50 3.75 -8.21
CA SER A 129 25.12 2.86 -7.23
C SER A 129 24.27 1.60 -7.01
N LYS A 130 24.88 0.54 -6.50
CA LYS A 130 24.16 -0.69 -6.15
C LYS A 130 23.28 -0.50 -4.91
N GLU A 131 23.67 0.41 -4.03
CA GLU A 131 22.92 0.78 -2.84
C GLU A 131 21.60 1.47 -3.25
N PRO A 132 20.46 1.05 -2.67
CA PRO A 132 19.19 1.75 -2.84
C PRO A 132 19.29 3.20 -2.37
N ILE A 133 18.59 4.13 -3.03
CA ILE A 133 18.55 5.55 -2.63
C ILE A 133 17.17 5.97 -2.10
N ALA A 134 17.16 6.89 -1.13
CA ALA A 134 15.97 7.55 -0.60
C ALA A 134 16.07 9.07 -0.71
N TRP A 135 14.93 9.76 -0.77
CA TRP A 135 14.90 11.22 -0.74
C TRP A 135 15.20 11.74 0.66
N HIS A 136 16.19 12.63 0.81
CA HIS A 136 16.50 13.27 2.08
C HIS A 136 15.94 14.70 2.09
N GLY A 137 14.71 14.87 2.58
CA GLY A 137 13.96 16.14 2.50
C GLY A 137 14.69 17.37 3.04
N ALA A 138 15.41 17.25 4.17
CA ALA A 138 16.14 18.38 4.76
C ALA A 138 17.35 18.82 3.91
N MET A 139 17.97 17.89 3.18
CA MET A 139 19.14 18.16 2.33
C MET A 139 18.76 18.35 0.86
N LYS A 140 17.49 18.12 0.51
CA LYS A 140 16.91 18.26 -0.83
C LYS A 140 17.67 17.48 -1.92
N HIS A 141 18.17 16.29 -1.59
CA HIS A 141 18.77 15.38 -2.56
C HIS A 141 18.59 13.91 -2.16
N SER A 142 18.81 13.02 -3.11
CA SER A 142 18.80 11.57 -2.88
C SER A 142 20.08 11.10 -2.20
N MET A 143 19.95 10.26 -1.18
CA MET A 143 21.06 9.67 -0.44
C MET A 143 20.97 8.15 -0.46
N PRO A 144 22.10 7.41 -0.40
CA PRO A 144 22.06 5.98 -0.16
C PRO A 144 21.30 5.65 1.13
N MET A 145 20.42 4.65 1.08
CA MET A 145 19.73 4.14 2.26
C MET A 145 20.71 3.39 3.16
N SER A 146 20.62 3.61 4.47
CA SER A 146 21.27 2.77 5.47
C SER A 146 20.63 1.38 5.52
N GLN A 147 21.32 0.39 6.10
CA GLN A 147 20.73 -0.94 6.30
C GLN A 147 19.46 -0.90 7.17
N GLU A 148 19.42 0.00 8.15
CA GLU A 148 18.23 0.22 8.98
C GLU A 148 17.07 0.78 8.16
N GLN A 149 17.33 1.74 7.26
CA GLN A 149 16.30 2.28 6.37
C GLN A 149 15.78 1.22 5.39
N ILE A 150 16.68 0.38 4.84
CA ILE A 150 16.27 -0.74 3.97
C ILE A 150 15.39 -1.71 4.75
N HIS A 151 15.78 -2.08 5.97
CA HIS A 151 14.98 -2.95 6.83
C HIS A 151 13.62 -2.33 7.18
N GLY A 152 13.60 -1.04 7.55
CA GLY A 152 12.37 -0.29 7.82
C GLY A 152 11.44 -0.23 6.61
N MET A 153 11.98 -0.08 5.40
CA MET A 153 11.20 -0.08 4.16
C MET A 153 10.50 -1.41 3.90
N LYS A 154 11.04 -2.55 4.39
CA LYS A 154 10.36 -3.84 4.28
C LYS A 154 9.07 -3.87 5.10
N MET A 155 8.92 -3.01 6.11
CA MET A 155 7.72 -2.96 6.97
C MET A 155 7.35 -4.35 7.53
N THR A 156 8.34 -5.23 7.70
CA THR A 156 8.14 -6.57 8.29
C THR A 156 7.90 -6.45 9.78
N MET A 157 6.97 -7.25 10.28
CA MET A 157 6.73 -7.41 11.71
C MET A 157 7.02 -8.85 12.14
N ASP A 158 7.57 -9.04 13.34
CA ASP A 158 7.59 -10.37 13.95
C ASP A 158 6.15 -10.77 14.32
N LEU A 159 5.60 -11.71 13.54
CA LEU A 159 4.24 -12.22 13.72
C LEU A 159 4.16 -13.26 14.85
N GLY A 160 5.27 -13.59 15.50
CA GLY A 160 5.34 -14.47 16.65
C GLY A 160 4.98 -15.93 16.32
N LYS A 161 4.56 -16.65 17.36
CA LYS A 161 4.23 -18.09 17.31
C LYS A 161 2.89 -18.32 16.58
N ALA A 162 2.70 -19.54 16.07
CA ALA A 162 1.46 -20.01 15.44
C ALA A 162 0.33 -20.24 16.46
N ASP A 163 -0.05 -19.20 17.21
CA ASP A 163 -1.13 -19.20 18.18
C ASP A 163 -2.45 -18.70 17.58
N ALA A 164 -3.52 -18.65 18.39
CA ALA A 164 -4.84 -18.21 17.94
C ALA A 164 -4.90 -16.73 17.45
N GLN A 165 -3.88 -15.94 17.78
CA GLN A 165 -3.78 -14.52 17.45
C GLN A 165 -2.82 -14.25 16.27
N PHE A 166 -2.12 -15.27 15.76
CA PHE A 166 -1.20 -15.16 14.62
C PHE A 166 -1.87 -14.51 13.41
N ASP A 167 -3.02 -15.03 13.00
CA ASP A 167 -3.76 -14.52 11.83
C ASP A 167 -4.18 -13.04 12.03
N LEU A 168 -4.55 -12.63 13.24
CA LEU A 168 -4.89 -11.24 13.53
C LEU A 168 -3.67 -10.32 13.44
N ARG A 169 -2.50 -10.77 13.93
CA ARG A 169 -1.24 -10.02 13.79
C ARG A 169 -0.86 -9.85 12.32
N PHE A 170 -0.98 -10.91 11.52
CA PHE A 170 -0.77 -10.83 10.08
C PHE A 170 -1.72 -9.83 9.41
N LEU A 171 -3.03 -9.91 9.68
CA LEU A 171 -4.02 -9.00 9.10
C LEU A 171 -3.68 -7.54 9.43
N ASN A 172 -3.37 -7.24 10.69
CA ASN A 172 -3.00 -5.89 11.11
C ASN A 172 -1.72 -5.39 10.45
N ALA A 173 -0.69 -6.23 10.37
CA ALA A 173 0.58 -5.89 9.74
C ALA A 173 0.42 -5.67 8.23
N MET A 174 -0.19 -6.62 7.52
CA MET A 174 -0.30 -6.59 6.06
C MET A 174 -1.25 -5.50 5.57
N ILE A 175 -2.28 -5.11 6.34
CA ILE A 175 -3.13 -3.96 5.99
C ILE A 175 -2.27 -2.68 5.94
N VAL A 176 -1.51 -2.38 7.00
CA VAL A 176 -0.69 -1.15 7.06
C VAL A 176 0.43 -1.21 6.02
N HIS A 177 1.04 -2.37 5.83
CA HIS A 177 2.02 -2.61 4.78
C HIS A 177 1.45 -2.26 3.40
N HIS A 178 0.30 -2.81 3.03
CA HIS A 178 -0.34 -2.52 1.74
C HIS A 178 -0.76 -1.06 1.60
N GLU A 179 -1.21 -0.41 2.66
CA GLU A 179 -1.53 1.03 2.65
C GLU A 179 -0.29 1.88 2.30
N GLY A 180 0.90 1.49 2.78
CA GLY A 180 2.19 2.09 2.41
C GLY A 180 2.52 1.93 0.91
N ALA A 181 2.36 0.72 0.37
CA ALA A 181 2.57 0.47 -1.06
C ALA A 181 1.57 1.19 -1.96
N VAL A 182 0.29 1.27 -1.57
CA VAL A 182 -0.73 2.05 -2.29
C VAL A 182 -0.35 3.54 -2.31
N THR A 183 0.14 4.09 -1.20
CA THR A 183 0.60 5.49 -1.12
C THR A 183 1.75 5.75 -2.11
N MET A 184 2.81 4.92 -2.08
CA MET A 184 3.93 5.05 -3.02
C MET A 184 3.49 4.89 -4.49
N ALA A 185 2.59 3.96 -4.77
CA ALA A 185 2.07 3.73 -6.12
C ALA A 185 1.23 4.93 -6.60
N GLN A 186 0.44 5.56 -5.74
CA GLN A 186 -0.28 6.79 -6.07
C GLN A 186 0.69 7.94 -6.40
N GLU A 187 1.79 8.08 -5.68
CA GLU A 187 2.84 9.04 -6.05
C GLU A 187 3.42 8.74 -7.44
N ALA A 188 3.68 7.47 -7.75
CA ALA A 188 4.19 7.10 -9.06
C ALA A 188 3.22 7.43 -10.20
N LEU A 189 1.91 7.33 -9.98
CA LEU A 189 0.91 7.76 -10.96
C LEU A 189 0.94 9.27 -11.22
N GLN A 190 1.31 10.06 -10.22
CA GLN A 190 1.35 11.52 -10.32
C GLN A 190 2.69 12.03 -10.87
N LYS A 191 3.79 11.41 -10.44
CA LYS A 191 5.15 11.95 -10.62
C LYS A 191 5.93 11.25 -11.73
N SER A 192 5.63 9.97 -12.02
CA SER A 192 6.33 9.24 -13.09
C SER A 192 5.84 9.64 -14.48
N LYS A 193 6.80 9.79 -15.40
CA LYS A 193 6.53 9.99 -16.83
C LYS A 193 6.64 8.71 -17.66
N ARG A 194 7.02 7.57 -17.04
CA ARG A 194 7.20 6.30 -17.75
C ARG A 194 5.90 5.51 -17.81
N PRO A 195 5.42 5.10 -18.99
CA PRO A 195 4.20 4.29 -19.10
C PRO A 195 4.32 2.94 -18.38
N GLU A 196 5.52 2.36 -18.32
CA GLU A 196 5.80 1.13 -17.59
C GLU A 196 5.57 1.29 -16.08
N MET A 197 6.07 2.39 -15.51
CA MET A 197 5.88 2.72 -14.10
C MET A 197 4.41 3.02 -13.77
N GLN A 198 3.73 3.80 -14.62
CA GLN A 198 2.31 4.07 -14.45
C GLN A 198 1.46 2.79 -14.54
N LYS A 199 1.84 1.85 -15.41
CA LYS A 199 1.17 0.55 -15.52
C LYS A 199 1.37 -0.29 -14.26
N LEU A 200 2.60 -0.40 -13.76
CA LEU A 200 2.88 -1.10 -12.50
C LEU A 200 2.12 -0.46 -11.34
N ALA A 201 2.18 0.86 -11.20
CA ALA A 201 1.51 1.58 -10.13
C ALA A 201 -0.01 1.37 -10.15
N LYS A 202 -0.66 1.38 -11.32
CA LYS A 202 -2.10 1.04 -11.43
C LYS A 202 -2.39 -0.39 -10.97
N ALA A 203 -1.53 -1.35 -11.33
CA ALA A 203 -1.67 -2.73 -10.90
C ALA A 203 -1.57 -2.86 -9.38
N ILE A 204 -0.55 -2.24 -8.76
CA ILE A 204 -0.35 -2.21 -7.30
C ILE A 204 -1.55 -1.57 -6.59
N VAL A 205 -1.99 -0.38 -7.02
CA VAL A 205 -3.16 0.28 -6.41
C VAL A 205 -4.39 -0.62 -6.49
N SER A 206 -4.64 -1.23 -7.66
CA SER A 206 -5.82 -2.07 -7.85
C SER A 206 -5.77 -3.35 -7.02
N SER A 207 -4.66 -4.09 -7.03
CA SER A 207 -4.56 -5.37 -6.32
C SER A 207 -4.55 -5.15 -4.82
N GLN A 208 -3.70 -4.25 -4.33
CA GLN A 208 -3.49 -4.09 -2.89
C GLN A 208 -4.67 -3.40 -2.21
N THR A 209 -5.41 -2.51 -2.88
CA THR A 209 -6.68 -1.99 -2.34
C THR A 209 -7.71 -3.10 -2.15
N ASN A 210 -7.85 -4.01 -3.12
CA ASN A 210 -8.77 -5.14 -3.01
C ASN A 210 -8.36 -6.10 -1.87
N GLU A 211 -7.06 -6.35 -1.72
CA GLU A 211 -6.52 -7.20 -0.65
C GLU A 211 -6.70 -6.56 0.74
N ILE A 212 -6.53 -5.23 0.87
CA ILE A 212 -6.84 -4.48 2.08
C ILE A 212 -8.31 -4.68 2.49
N GLU A 213 -9.25 -4.50 1.57
CA GLU A 213 -10.68 -4.64 1.87
C GLU A 213 -11.06 -6.08 2.26
N LEU A 214 -10.43 -7.06 1.61
CA LEU A 214 -10.58 -8.46 1.97
C LEU A 214 -10.08 -8.74 3.39
N MET A 215 -8.88 -8.26 3.72
CA MET A 215 -8.29 -8.40 5.05
C MET A 215 -9.11 -7.68 6.13
N LYS A 216 -9.59 -6.46 5.86
CA LYS A 216 -10.48 -5.71 6.78
C LYS A 216 -11.78 -6.47 7.01
N THR A 217 -12.37 -7.06 5.96
CA THR A 217 -13.57 -7.90 6.07
C THR A 217 -13.32 -9.12 6.97
N TRP A 218 -12.20 -9.81 6.78
CA TRP A 218 -11.83 -10.96 7.60
C TRP A 218 -11.51 -10.57 9.04
N ARG A 219 -10.78 -9.48 9.26
CA ARG A 219 -10.49 -8.96 10.59
C ARG A 219 -11.78 -8.69 11.38
N LYS A 220 -12.75 -8.01 10.75
CA LYS A 220 -14.06 -7.77 11.35
C LYS A 220 -14.83 -9.05 11.61
N ARG A 221 -14.88 -9.95 10.63
CA ARG A 221 -15.66 -11.20 10.73
C ARG A 221 -15.09 -12.18 11.75
N TRP A 222 -13.77 -12.30 11.85
CA TRP A 222 -13.11 -13.30 12.70
C TRP A 222 -12.78 -12.79 14.10
N TYR A 223 -12.60 -11.47 14.26
CA TYR A 223 -12.12 -10.87 15.50
C TYR A 223 -12.95 -9.68 16.01
N SER A 224 -14.00 -9.27 15.29
CA SER A 224 -14.83 -8.11 15.64
C SER A 224 -14.08 -6.78 15.75
N GLN A 225 -13.02 -6.60 14.94
CA GLN A 225 -12.19 -5.38 14.85
C GLN A 225 -12.24 -4.71 13.47
#